data_AF-A0AAU7PVB6-F1
#
_entry.id   AF-A0AAU7PVB6-F1
#
_cell.length_a   1.000
_cell.length_b   1.000
_cell.length_c   1.000
_cell.angle_alpha   90.00
_cell.angle_beta   90.00
_cell.angle_gamma   90.00
#
_symmetry.space_group_name_H-M   'P 1'
#
loop_
_entity.id
_entity.type
_entity.pdbx_description
1 polymer ?
#
loop_
_entity_poly.entity_id
_entity_poly.type
_entity_poly.pdbx_seq_one_letter_code
_entity_poly.pdbx_strand_id
1 'polypeptide(L)'
;MYANNHVLSIKFEGYIYAQGSAHGTNWVYSININLATGKKITIDELFDDSFKDKLNHHYFNGIDVDTKNSDETTINEIFDRFKNNFTMSDDNFYFTDDSFIVILPIDGYYQFAASYEDLKSSMKENNSIWRYILDGNF
;
A
#
# COMPACT_ATOMS: atom_id res chain seq x y z
N MET A 1 -1.99 -11.65 4.26
CA MET A 1 -1.96 -11.25 5.69
C MET A 1 -0.52 -11.37 6.11
N TYR A 2 0.04 -10.31 6.68
CA TYR A 2 1.36 -10.30 7.30
C TYR A 2 1.19 -10.10 8.80
N ALA A 3 1.94 -10.84 9.61
CA ALA A 3 1.86 -10.73 11.05
C ALA A 3 3.20 -11.09 11.70
N ASN A 4 3.58 -10.30 12.69
CA ASN A 4 4.64 -10.63 13.63
C ASN A 4 4.18 -10.27 15.06
N ASN A 5 5.07 -10.36 16.05
CA ASN A 5 4.71 -10.06 17.46
C ASN A 5 4.34 -8.59 17.73
N HIS A 6 4.52 -7.69 16.77
CA HIS A 6 4.36 -6.25 16.91
C HIS A 6 3.41 -5.61 15.89
N VAL A 7 3.24 -6.22 14.71
CA VAL A 7 2.44 -5.68 13.61
C VAL A 7 1.50 -6.76 13.09
N LEU A 8 0.23 -6.39 12.90
CA LEU A 8 -0.76 -7.18 12.19
C LEU A 8 -1.25 -6.39 10.98
N SER A 9 -1.07 -6.95 9.79
CA SER A 9 -1.45 -6.34 8.52
C SER A 9 -2.43 -7.24 7.77
N ILE A 10 -3.66 -6.75 7.63
CA ILE A 10 -4.79 -7.51 7.11
C ILE A 10 -5.22 -6.86 5.80
N LYS A 11 -5.29 -7.68 4.74
CA LYS A 11 -5.95 -7.34 3.47
C LYS A 11 -7.35 -7.96 3.48
N PHE A 12 -8.33 -7.14 3.16
CA PHE A 12 -9.71 -7.55 2.89
C PHE A 12 -9.97 -7.36 1.40
N GLU A 13 -10.45 -8.39 0.73
CA GLU A 13 -10.80 -8.31 -0.68
C GLU A 13 -12.07 -9.10 -0.96
N GLY A 14 -12.76 -8.71 -2.02
CA GLY A 14 -13.95 -9.41 -2.48
C GLY A 14 -14.49 -8.88 -3.78
N TYR A 15 -15.57 -9.51 -4.23
CA TYR A 15 -16.26 -9.15 -5.46
C TYR A 15 -17.69 -8.73 -5.13
N ILE A 16 -18.07 -7.54 -5.59
CA ILE A 16 -19.45 -7.06 -5.50
C ILE A 16 -20.05 -7.09 -6.90
N TYR A 17 -21.21 -7.74 -7.01
CA TYR A 17 -22.02 -7.73 -8.23
C TYR A 17 -23.43 -7.28 -7.88
N ALA A 18 -23.80 -6.08 -8.30
CA ALA A 18 -25.18 -5.61 -8.21
C ALA A 18 -25.99 -6.19 -9.37
N GLN A 19 -27.19 -6.70 -9.08
CA GLN A 19 -28.08 -7.27 -10.10
C GLN A 19 -28.38 -6.21 -11.17
N GLY A 20 -28.05 -6.51 -12.42
CA GLY A 20 -28.23 -5.60 -13.56
C GLY A 20 -26.98 -4.82 -13.98
N SER A 21 -25.86 -4.95 -13.27
CA SER A 21 -24.57 -4.36 -13.69
C SER A 21 -23.93 -5.16 -14.85
N ALA A 22 -23.31 -4.45 -15.79
CA ALA A 22 -22.59 -5.05 -16.91
C ALA A 22 -21.38 -5.90 -16.45
N HIS A 23 -20.75 -5.50 -15.35
CA HIS A 23 -19.69 -6.22 -14.67
C HIS A 23 -19.76 -5.92 -13.17
N GLY A 24 -19.24 -6.83 -12.35
CA GLY A 24 -19.00 -6.55 -10.93
C GLY A 24 -17.70 -5.78 -10.72
N THR A 25 -17.44 -5.44 -9.47
CA THR A 25 -16.29 -4.65 -9.06
C THR A 25 -15.56 -5.38 -7.95
N ASN A 26 -14.25 -5.56 -8.12
CA ASN A 26 -13.38 -5.99 -7.03
C ASN A 26 -13.24 -4.84 -6.05
N TRP A 27 -13.31 -5.12 -4.76
CA TRP A 27 -12.96 -4.17 -3.71
C TRP A 27 -11.78 -4.70 -2.91
N VAL A 28 -10.88 -3.79 -2.52
CA VAL A 28 -9.72 -4.12 -1.68
C VAL A 28 -9.54 -3.03 -0.65
N TYR A 29 -9.42 -3.44 0.61
CA TYR A 29 -9.10 -2.55 1.73
C TYR A 29 -8.10 -3.23 2.64
N SER A 30 -7.43 -2.42 3.45
CA SER A 30 -6.43 -2.92 4.39
C SER A 30 -6.53 -2.24 5.74
N ILE A 31 -6.05 -2.94 6.76
CA ILE A 31 -5.87 -2.39 8.10
C ILE A 31 -4.53 -2.90 8.63
N ASN A 32 -3.71 -1.98 9.13
CA ASN A 32 -2.44 -2.27 9.79
C ASN A 32 -2.55 -1.85 11.25
N ILE A 33 -2.22 -2.75 12.18
CA ILE A 33 -2.37 -2.53 13.61
C ILE A 33 -1.01 -2.69 14.28
N ASN A 34 -0.61 -1.69 15.07
CA ASN A 34 0.47 -1.81 16.02
C ASN A 34 -0.05 -2.58 17.25
N LEU A 35 0.45 -3.80 17.46
CA LEU A 35 -0.04 -4.70 18.51
C LEU A 35 0.34 -4.24 19.92
N ALA A 36 1.36 -3.39 20.08
CA ALA A 36 1.71 -2.83 21.39
C ALA A 36 0.73 -1.74 21.83
N THR A 37 0.16 -0.97 20.89
CA THR A 37 -0.72 0.17 21.19
C THR A 37 -2.19 -0.09 20.86
N GLY A 38 -2.49 -1.11 20.04
CA GLY A 38 -3.81 -1.39 19.49
C GLY A 38 -4.29 -0.35 18.46
N LYS A 39 -3.43 0.59 18.04
CA LYS A 39 -3.78 1.65 17.09
C LYS A 39 -3.52 1.23 15.65
N LYS A 40 -4.30 1.82 14.74
CA LYS A 40 -4.01 1.76 13.31
C LYS A 40 -2.71 2.49 12.99
N ILE A 41 -1.95 1.95 12.05
CA ILE A 41 -0.73 2.56 11.52
C ILE A 41 -1.11 3.34 10.26
N THR A 42 -0.65 4.58 10.16
CA THR A 42 -0.85 5.50 9.04
C THR A 42 0.47 5.78 8.31
N ILE A 43 0.40 6.31 7.10
CA ILE A 43 1.59 6.63 6.29
C ILE A 43 2.50 7.66 6.98
N ASP A 44 1.94 8.67 7.65
CA ASP A 44 2.67 9.73 8.37
C ASP A 44 3.42 9.21 9.61
N GLU A 45 3.03 8.08 10.19
CA GLU A 45 3.83 7.43 11.22
C GLU A 45 5.08 6.79 10.62
N LEU A 46 4.96 6.21 9.42
CA LEU A 46 5.98 5.39 8.77
C LEU A 46 6.98 6.21 7.95
N PHE A 47 6.51 7.22 7.23
CA PHE A 47 7.29 7.93 6.25
C PHE A 47 7.27 9.45 6.49
N ASP A 48 8.28 10.14 5.96
CA ASP A 48 8.27 11.59 5.80
C ASP A 48 7.60 12.02 4.48
N ASP A 49 7.46 13.33 4.29
CA ASP A 49 6.75 13.91 3.14
C ASP A 49 7.38 13.53 1.78
N SER A 50 8.65 13.11 1.74
CA SER A 50 9.31 12.67 0.50
C SER A 50 8.74 11.36 -0.05
N PHE A 51 7.97 10.61 0.75
CA PHE A 51 7.22 9.45 0.28
C PHE A 51 6.27 9.78 -0.87
N LYS A 52 5.69 11.00 -0.88
CA LYS A 52 4.78 11.41 -1.95
C LYS A 52 5.47 11.42 -3.32
N ASP A 53 6.76 11.75 -3.36
CA ASP A 53 7.54 11.73 -4.59
C ASP A 53 7.80 10.31 -5.09
N LYS A 54 7.79 9.32 -4.17
CA LYS A 54 7.97 7.90 -4.49
C LYS A 54 6.73 7.20 -5.01
N LEU A 55 5.54 7.81 -4.93
CA LEU A 55 4.30 7.25 -5.50
C LEU A 55 4.33 7.32 -7.04
N ASN A 56 5.14 6.49 -7.69
CA ASN A 56 5.24 6.42 -9.15
C ASN A 56 5.82 5.05 -9.60
N HIS A 57 5.77 4.79 -10.91
CA HIS A 57 6.20 3.52 -11.51
C HIS A 57 7.66 3.14 -11.23
N HIS A 58 8.56 4.10 -10.97
CA HIS A 58 9.96 3.80 -10.67
C HIS A 58 10.13 2.98 -9.40
N TYR A 59 9.28 3.22 -8.39
CA TYR A 59 9.36 2.56 -7.09
C TYR A 59 8.27 1.50 -6.92
N PHE A 60 7.13 1.66 -7.59
CA PHE A 60 5.95 0.84 -7.40
C PHE A 60 5.55 0.10 -8.68
N ASN A 61 5.52 -1.23 -8.60
CA ASN A 61 5.13 -2.12 -9.69
C ASN A 61 3.69 -2.60 -9.51
N GLY A 62 2.91 -2.63 -10.59
CA GLY A 62 1.55 -3.17 -10.57
C GLY A 62 1.54 -4.67 -10.24
N ILE A 63 0.65 -5.09 -9.34
CA ILE A 63 0.53 -6.51 -8.94
C ILE A 63 -0.82 -7.15 -9.27
N ASP A 64 -1.78 -6.36 -9.75
CA ASP A 64 -3.08 -6.86 -10.20
C ASP A 64 -3.03 -7.29 -11.66
N VAL A 65 -4.04 -8.06 -12.09
CA VAL A 65 -4.19 -8.44 -13.50
C VAL A 65 -4.21 -7.21 -14.42
N ASP A 66 -4.84 -6.13 -13.96
CA ASP A 66 -5.01 -4.90 -14.74
C ASP A 66 -3.78 -3.97 -14.71
N THR A 67 -2.80 -4.21 -13.83
CA THR A 67 -1.64 -3.32 -13.64
C THR A 67 -0.30 -4.00 -13.87
N LYS A 68 -0.21 -5.33 -13.75
CA LYS A 68 1.05 -6.09 -13.85
C LYS A 68 1.74 -6.02 -15.21
N ASN A 69 0.98 -5.85 -16.29
CA ASN A 69 1.50 -5.78 -17.66
C ASN A 69 1.17 -4.46 -18.35
N SER A 70 0.72 -3.47 -17.59
CA SER A 70 0.41 -2.15 -18.12
C SER A 70 1.69 -1.39 -18.41
N ASP A 71 1.68 -0.56 -19.45
CA ASP A 71 2.83 0.25 -19.78
C ASP A 71 3.04 1.37 -18.74
N GLU A 72 4.26 1.91 -18.71
CA GLU A 72 4.67 2.95 -17.77
C GLU A 72 3.77 4.19 -17.83
N THR A 73 3.28 4.58 -19.01
CA THR A 73 2.41 5.77 -19.17
C THR A 73 1.11 5.57 -18.40
N THR A 74 0.48 4.41 -18.61
CA THR A 74 -0.77 4.03 -17.92
C THR A 74 -0.58 4.02 -16.40
N ILE A 75 0.53 3.46 -15.91
CA ILE A 75 0.80 3.42 -14.46
C ILE A 75 1.04 4.82 -13.89
N ASN A 76 1.81 5.66 -14.59
CA ASN A 76 2.06 7.03 -14.15
C ASN A 76 0.78 7.87 -14.10
N GLU A 77 -0.13 7.71 -15.08
CA GLU A 77 -1.44 8.35 -15.04
C GLU A 77 -2.28 7.95 -13.82
N ILE A 78 -2.25 6.67 -13.41
CA ILE A 78 -2.92 6.20 -12.19
C ILE A 78 -2.35 6.90 -10.95
N PHE A 79 -1.02 6.96 -10.83
CA PHE A 79 -0.36 7.63 -9.71
C PHE A 79 -0.63 9.14 -9.67
N ASP A 80 -0.61 9.82 -10.82
CA ASP A 80 -0.88 11.25 -10.90
C ASP A 80 -2.32 11.59 -10.48
N ARG A 81 -3.29 10.75 -10.89
CA ARG A 81 -4.68 10.87 -10.43
C ARG A 81 -4.79 10.67 -8.92
N PHE A 82 -4.07 9.69 -8.37
CA PHE A 82 -4.08 9.40 -6.93
C PHE A 82 -3.43 10.49 -6.08
N LYS A 83 -2.29 11.05 -6.51
CA LYS A 83 -1.52 12.07 -5.77
C LYS A 83 -2.31 13.34 -5.44
N ASN A 84 -3.37 13.63 -6.20
CA ASN A 84 -4.25 14.77 -5.96
C ASN A 84 -5.12 14.61 -4.70
N ASN A 85 -5.42 13.37 -4.32
CA ASN A 85 -6.25 13.06 -3.15
C ASN A 85 -5.47 12.37 -2.02
N PHE A 86 -4.25 11.91 -2.29
CA PHE A 86 -3.38 11.28 -1.30
C PHE A 86 -3.08 12.22 -0.13
N THR A 87 -3.19 11.67 1.08
CA THR A 87 -2.77 12.34 2.31
C THR A 87 -1.82 11.46 3.10
N MET A 88 -0.88 12.05 3.84
CA MET A 88 0.00 11.28 4.71
C MET A 88 -0.78 10.57 5.86
N SER A 89 -2.01 10.99 6.16
CA SER A 89 -2.88 10.28 7.12
C SER A 89 -3.54 9.02 6.54
N ASP A 90 -3.32 8.69 5.26
CA ASP A 90 -3.91 7.51 4.64
C ASP A 90 -3.44 6.22 5.35
N ASP A 91 -4.34 5.25 5.48
CA ASP A 91 -4.11 3.96 6.15
C ASP A 91 -4.34 2.75 5.23
N ASN A 92 -4.62 2.98 3.95
CA ASN A 92 -4.97 1.94 2.98
C ASN A 92 -3.74 1.37 2.25
N PHE A 93 -2.88 0.71 3.01
CA PHE A 93 -1.70 -0.01 2.54
C PHE A 93 -1.56 -1.32 3.30
N TYR A 94 -0.69 -2.24 2.89
CA TYR A 94 -0.38 -3.40 3.72
C TYR A 94 1.05 -3.87 3.51
N PHE A 95 1.55 -4.64 4.48
CA PHE A 95 2.89 -5.21 4.46
C PHE A 95 2.85 -6.65 3.93
N THR A 96 3.90 -7.03 3.21
CA THR A 96 4.30 -8.42 2.97
C THR A 96 5.68 -8.65 3.57
N ASP A 97 6.21 -9.87 3.45
CA ASP A 97 7.55 -10.18 3.96
C ASP A 97 8.65 -9.35 3.28
N ASP A 98 8.42 -8.95 2.02
CA ASP A 98 9.40 -8.31 1.15
C ASP A 98 9.00 -6.93 0.59
N SER A 99 7.73 -6.56 0.71
CA SER A 99 7.17 -5.42 0.00
C SER A 99 6.18 -4.60 0.82
N PHE A 100 6.15 -3.31 0.51
CA PHE A 100 5.12 -2.38 0.93
C PHE A 100 4.09 -2.25 -0.20
N ILE A 101 2.81 -2.52 0.09
CA ILE A 101 1.74 -2.46 -0.90
C ILE A 101 0.84 -1.26 -0.64
N VAL A 102 0.68 -0.38 -1.64
CA VAL A 102 -0.33 0.69 -1.63
C VAL A 102 -1.58 0.25 -2.38
N ILE A 103 -2.75 0.62 -1.86
CA ILE A 103 -4.04 0.42 -2.53
C ILE A 103 -4.59 1.78 -2.96
N LEU A 104 -4.75 1.98 -4.26
CA LEU A 104 -5.19 3.22 -4.88
C LEU A 104 -6.66 3.09 -5.32
N PRO A 105 -7.61 3.72 -4.59
CA PRO A 105 -9.03 3.67 -4.94
C PRO A 105 -9.38 4.64 -6.07
N ILE A 106 -8.94 4.34 -7.30
CA ILE A 106 -9.15 5.17 -8.50
C ILE A 106 -10.03 4.41 -9.49
N ASP A 107 -11.34 4.71 -9.52
CA ASP A 107 -12.34 4.02 -10.37
C ASP A 107 -12.29 2.47 -10.26
N GLY A 108 -11.85 1.98 -9.10
CA GLY A 108 -11.42 0.61 -8.87
C GLY A 108 -10.45 0.60 -7.69
N TYR A 109 -9.76 -0.52 -7.47
CA TYR A 109 -8.74 -0.65 -6.42
C TYR A 109 -7.49 -1.23 -7.04
N TYR A 110 -6.54 -0.35 -7.38
CA TYR A 110 -5.26 -0.77 -7.94
C TYR A 110 -4.25 -0.99 -6.82
N GLN A 111 -3.53 -2.09 -6.89
CA GLN A 111 -2.49 -2.47 -5.94
C GLN A 111 -1.13 -2.36 -6.62
N PHE A 112 -0.20 -1.72 -5.92
CA PHE A 112 1.18 -1.60 -6.35
C PHE A 112 2.15 -1.95 -5.24
N ALA A 113 3.19 -2.69 -5.59
CA ALA A 113 4.23 -3.14 -4.68
C ALA A 113 5.53 -2.36 -4.87
N ALA A 114 6.11 -1.90 -3.76
CA ALA A 114 7.47 -1.40 -3.70
C ALA A 114 8.30 -2.26 -2.75
N SER A 115 9.57 -2.49 -3.07
CA SER A 115 10.48 -3.13 -2.12
C SER A 115 10.76 -2.19 -0.95
N TYR A 116 11.10 -2.74 0.22
CA TYR A 116 11.47 -1.89 1.35
C TYR A 116 12.75 -1.08 1.11
N GLU A 117 13.70 -1.59 0.33
CA GLU A 117 14.94 -0.88 0.02
C GLU A 117 14.67 0.37 -0.85
N ASP A 118 13.77 0.26 -1.82
CA ASP A 118 13.35 1.38 -2.69
C ASP A 118 12.72 2.52 -1.86
N LEU A 119 12.02 2.18 -0.79
CA LEU A 119 11.34 3.15 0.06
C LEU A 119 12.21 3.68 1.22
N LYS A 120 13.37 3.08 1.48
CA LYS A 120 14.23 3.37 2.65
C LYS A 120 14.52 4.86 2.88
N SER A 121 14.87 5.60 1.83
CA SER A 121 15.23 7.03 1.97
C SER A 121 14.09 7.95 2.41
N SER A 122 12.83 7.49 2.44
CA SER A 122 11.67 8.25 2.95
C SER A 122 11.15 7.67 4.28
N MET A 123 11.76 6.62 4.80
CA MET A 123 11.33 5.97 6.05
C MET A 123 11.76 6.81 7.26
N LYS A 124 10.87 6.95 8.23
CA LYS A 124 11.20 7.45 9.57
C LYS A 124 11.94 6.36 10.34
N GLU A 125 13.25 6.23 10.15
CA GLU A 125 14.08 5.15 10.74
C GLU A 125 14.02 5.07 12.29
N ASN A 126 13.63 6.17 12.95
CA ASN A 126 13.41 6.19 14.39
C ASN A 126 12.07 5.55 14.82
N ASN A 127 11.15 5.28 13.90
CA ASN A 127 9.93 4.53 14.16
C ASN A 127 10.24 3.03 14.33
N SER A 128 9.88 2.48 15.48
CA SER A 128 10.13 1.07 15.81
C SER A 128 9.43 0.08 14.88
N ILE A 129 8.36 0.48 14.18
CA ILE A 129 7.64 -0.38 13.23
C ILE A 129 8.56 -0.86 12.12
N TRP A 130 9.46 0.00 11.61
CA TRP A 130 10.41 -0.42 10.58
C TRP A 130 11.37 -1.51 11.06
N ARG A 131 11.82 -1.44 12.31
CA ARG A 131 12.64 -2.52 12.89
C ARG A 131 11.86 -3.82 12.94
N TYR A 132 10.60 -3.78 13.36
CA TYR A 132 9.76 -4.98 13.42
C TYR A 132 9.51 -5.62 12.05
N ILE A 133 9.41 -4.81 11.00
CA ILE A 133 9.20 -5.27 9.63
C ILE A 133 10.50 -5.80 9.02
N LEU A 134 11.61 -5.08 9.18
CA LEU A 134 12.88 -5.39 8.52
C LEU A 134 13.69 -6.49 9.25
N ASP A 135 13.64 -6.53 10.59
CA ASP A 135 14.40 -7.49 11.39
C ASP A 135 13.68 -8.84 11.55
N GLY A 136 12.38 -8.90 11.22
CA GLY A 136 11.56 -10.13 11.28
C GLY A 136 11.87 -11.17 10.21
N ASN A 137 12.87 -10.90 9.35
CA ASN A 137 13.27 -11.73 8.21
C ASN A 137 14.46 -12.67 8.48
N PHE A 138 14.71 -13.06 9.75
CA PHE A 138 15.78 -13.99 10.14
C PHE A 138 15.32 -15.11 11.07
#